data_AF-A0A2H0BS26-F1
#
_entry.id   AF-A0A2H0BS26-F1
#
_cell.length_a   1.000
_cell.length_b   1.000
_cell.length_c   1.000
_cell.angle_alpha   90.00
_cell.angle_beta   90.00
_cell.angle_gamma   90.00
#
_symmetry.space_group_name_H-M   'P 1'
#
loop_
_entity.id
_entity.type
_entity.pdbx_description
1 polymer ?
#
loop_
_entity_poly.entity_id
_entity_poly.type
_entity_poly.pdbx_seq_one_letter_code
_entity_poly.pdbx_strand_id
1 'polypeptide(L)'
;MAKKELLEKTTRPFSKYTNFPVIIGLSLFALALIELVTDSNFFYSSGLVHLFPVLLVLFIIINLVISYPFKDKLLKGFLHIHLFGLAWFGVIHIYEYIQSSNIYAKSDLLDMSVVLGYLFWIVLTIQANERCYGIIQKTGTMLKKILRISTLVLIGIAIVITATSNGLAEETIETLSLASVGLVWIFGVAAIFSYSRLKRTIPIFRGFSTYLTVAVLLVMLAAGFEFLEPTGLLLRFGILDAQVVYLSNAVFLAALSALAIGFGRLVKLPGVYKDL
;
A
#
# COMPACT_ATOMS: atom_id res chain seq x y z
N MET A 1 21.07 19.72 -28.51
CA MET A 1 21.25 20.09 -27.09
C MET A 1 19.95 20.63 -26.48
N ALA A 2 19.25 21.57 -27.14
CA ALA A 2 17.99 22.18 -26.66
C ALA A 2 16.84 21.21 -26.30
N LYS A 3 16.70 20.06 -26.99
CA LYS A 3 15.64 19.07 -26.71
C LYS A 3 15.84 18.34 -25.37
N LYS A 4 17.08 18.22 -24.90
CA LYS A 4 17.45 17.52 -23.65
C LYS A 4 17.20 18.42 -22.44
N GLU A 5 17.53 19.72 -22.55
CA GLU A 5 17.22 20.75 -21.54
C GLU A 5 15.72 21.02 -21.39
N LEU A 6 14.94 21.00 -22.48
CA LEU A 6 13.48 21.13 -22.40
C LEU A 6 12.82 19.93 -21.70
N LEU A 7 13.37 18.73 -21.92
CA LEU A 7 12.97 17.51 -21.21
C LEU A 7 13.37 17.57 -19.74
N GLU A 8 14.55 18.07 -19.38
CA GLU A 8 14.95 18.24 -17.97
C GLU A 8 14.13 19.29 -17.21
N LYS A 9 13.74 20.40 -17.85
CA LYS A 9 12.89 21.43 -17.23
C LYS A 9 11.43 21.01 -17.04
N THR A 10 10.93 20.04 -17.79
CA THR A 10 9.53 19.58 -17.70
C THR A 10 9.33 18.32 -16.85
N THR A 11 10.41 17.67 -16.39
CA THR A 11 10.34 16.31 -15.83
C THR A 11 10.40 16.19 -14.31
N ARG A 12 10.56 17.27 -13.52
CA ARG A 12 10.82 17.10 -12.07
C ARG A 12 10.10 18.05 -11.10
N PRO A 13 8.77 18.07 -11.03
CA PRO A 13 8.10 18.68 -9.88
C PRO A 13 8.11 17.75 -8.66
N PHE A 14 7.86 16.44 -8.83
CA PHE A 14 7.75 15.53 -7.69
C PHE A 14 9.05 15.46 -6.87
N SER A 15 10.21 15.33 -7.53
CA SER A 15 11.51 15.30 -6.82
C SER A 15 11.89 16.62 -6.14
N LYS A 16 11.21 17.73 -6.44
CA LYS A 16 11.40 19.01 -5.75
C LYS A 16 10.66 19.04 -4.40
N TYR A 17 9.58 18.27 -4.27
CA TYR A 17 8.70 18.25 -3.09
C TYR A 17 8.83 16.97 -2.26
N THR A 18 9.23 15.85 -2.86
CA THR A 18 9.67 14.65 -2.15
C THR A 18 11.17 14.70 -1.95
N ASN A 19 11.59 15.35 -0.87
CA ASN A 19 12.98 15.28 -0.44
C ASN A 19 13.18 13.86 0.13
N PHE A 20 13.71 12.95 -0.68
CA PHE A 20 13.93 11.54 -0.33
C PHE A 20 14.54 11.32 1.07
N PRO A 21 15.53 12.11 1.51
CA PRO A 21 16.07 12.02 2.86
C PRO A 21 15.05 12.35 3.95
N VAL A 22 14.03 13.17 3.67
CA VAL A 22 12.95 13.49 4.62
C VAL A 22 12.01 12.31 4.79
N ILE A 23 11.70 11.57 3.72
CA ILE A 23 10.85 10.37 3.83
C ILE A 23 11.57 9.27 4.61
N ILE A 24 12.81 8.97 4.22
CA ILE A 24 13.64 7.99 4.92
C ILE A 24 13.91 8.46 6.36
N GLY A 25 14.18 9.76 6.55
CA GLY A 25 14.38 10.36 7.87
C GLY A 25 13.14 10.28 8.75
N LEU A 26 11.94 10.49 8.22
CA LEU A 26 10.68 10.32 8.95
C LEU A 26 10.43 8.86 9.33
N SER A 27 10.71 7.91 8.43
CA SER A 27 10.59 6.48 8.74
C SER A 27 11.61 6.03 9.78
N LEU A 28 12.87 6.47 9.67
CA LEU A 28 13.92 6.18 10.66
C LEU A 28 13.67 6.89 12.00
N PHE A 29 13.14 8.11 11.98
CA PHE A 29 12.76 8.85 13.18
C PHE A 29 11.59 8.16 13.88
N ALA A 30 10.56 7.70 13.14
CA ALA A 30 9.47 6.92 13.71
C ALA A 30 9.99 5.64 14.38
N LEU A 31 10.89 4.91 13.71
CA LEU A 31 11.53 3.72 14.26
C LEU A 31 12.34 4.02 15.52
N ALA A 32 13.15 5.08 15.50
CA ALA A 32 13.94 5.51 16.64
C ALA A 32 13.06 6.00 17.80
N LEU A 33 11.93 6.66 17.52
CA LEU A 33 11.00 7.12 18.56
C LEU A 33 10.37 5.94 19.30
N ILE A 34 10.00 4.89 18.56
CA ILE A 34 9.41 3.65 19.08
C ILE A 34 10.41 2.92 19.99
N GLU A 35 11.71 2.97 19.67
CA GLU A 35 12.76 2.29 20.42
C GLU A 35 13.29 3.12 21.62
N LEU A 36 13.28 4.45 21.55
CA LEU A 36 13.91 5.35 22.53
C LEU A 36 12.96 5.91 23.60
N VAL A 37 11.66 6.01 23.32
CA VAL A 37 10.68 6.56 24.27
C VAL A 37 10.04 5.40 25.05
N THR A 38 10.69 5.05 26.18
CA THR A 38 10.17 4.37 27.40
C THR A 38 9.28 3.14 27.23
N ASP A 39 9.65 2.00 27.85
CA ASP A 39 8.90 0.73 27.91
C ASP A 39 8.08 0.49 26.65
N SER A 40 8.62 -0.32 25.73
CA SER A 40 8.15 -0.65 24.37
C SER A 40 6.64 -0.88 24.17
N ASN A 41 5.82 -0.82 25.20
CA ASN A 41 4.38 -0.89 25.19
C ASN A 41 3.67 0.47 25.03
N PHE A 42 4.28 1.66 25.23
CA PHE A 42 3.50 2.92 25.14
C PHE A 42 2.88 3.13 23.74
N PHE A 43 3.68 3.13 22.67
CA PHE A 43 3.18 3.34 21.30
C PHE A 43 2.23 2.23 20.83
N TYR A 44 2.49 1.00 21.26
CA TYR A 44 1.66 -0.16 21.02
C TYR A 44 0.30 -0.02 21.72
N SER A 45 0.30 0.15 23.04
CA SER A 45 -0.92 0.27 23.86
C SER A 45 -1.75 1.51 23.54
N SER A 46 -1.13 2.59 23.06
CA SER A 46 -1.82 3.81 22.67
C SER A 46 -2.22 3.84 21.19
N GLY A 47 -1.83 2.85 20.38
CA GLY A 47 -2.08 2.83 18.93
C GLY A 47 -1.30 3.85 18.11
N LEU A 48 -0.40 4.63 18.73
CA LEU A 48 0.27 5.77 18.07
C LEU A 48 1.16 5.31 16.92
N VAL A 49 1.59 4.04 16.92
CA VAL A 49 2.35 3.44 15.82
C VAL A 49 1.62 3.56 14.46
N HIS A 50 0.29 3.48 14.44
CA HIS A 50 -0.50 3.54 13.21
C HIS A 50 -0.63 4.97 12.65
N LEU A 51 -0.35 6.02 13.44
CA LEU A 51 -0.41 7.40 12.96
C LEU A 51 0.73 7.73 11.98
N PHE A 52 1.90 7.10 12.10
CA PHE A 52 3.02 7.37 11.19
C PHE A 52 2.70 6.98 9.74
N PRO A 53 2.14 5.77 9.47
CA PRO A 53 1.62 5.44 8.14
C PRO A 53 0.59 6.44 7.61
N VAL A 54 -0.34 6.92 8.45
CA VAL A 54 -1.36 7.91 8.04
C VAL A 54 -0.72 9.20 7.55
N LEU A 55 0.24 9.75 8.30
CA LEU A 55 0.96 10.96 7.91
C LEU A 55 1.72 10.78 6.60
N LEU A 56 2.37 9.64 6.41
CA LEU A 56 3.12 9.34 5.19
C LEU A 56 2.19 9.14 3.99
N VAL A 57 1.05 8.47 4.16
CA VAL A 57 0.01 8.36 3.13
C VAL A 57 -0.50 9.73 2.71
N LEU A 58 -0.85 10.60 3.68
CA LEU A 58 -1.31 11.97 3.40
C LEU A 58 -0.24 12.76 2.63
N PHE A 59 1.02 12.66 3.06
CA PHE A 59 2.14 13.28 2.36
C PHE A 59 2.25 12.80 0.91
N ILE A 60 2.16 11.49 0.65
CA ILE A 60 2.22 10.92 -0.71
C ILE A 60 1.03 11.42 -1.56
N ILE A 61 -0.18 11.41 -1.01
CA ILE A 61 -1.40 11.88 -1.69
C ILE A 61 -1.27 13.36 -2.08
N ILE A 62 -0.91 14.23 -1.14
CA ILE A 62 -0.74 15.67 -1.39
C ILE A 62 0.29 15.90 -2.50
N ASN A 63 1.44 15.23 -2.41
CA ASN A 63 2.50 15.34 -3.43
C ASN A 63 2.04 14.86 -4.80
N LEU A 64 1.27 13.76 -4.86
CA LEU A 64 0.71 13.24 -6.10
C LEU A 64 -0.26 14.21 -6.75
N VAL A 65 -1.16 14.78 -5.96
CA VAL A 65 -2.19 15.70 -6.44
C VAL A 65 -1.57 16.99 -6.98
N ILE A 66 -0.59 17.56 -6.26
CA ILE A 66 0.11 18.78 -6.67
C ILE A 66 0.97 18.52 -7.92
N SER A 67 1.64 17.37 -7.96
CA SER A 67 2.66 17.12 -8.96
C SER A 67 2.13 16.56 -10.26
N TYR A 68 1.03 15.82 -10.32
CA TYR A 68 0.61 15.16 -11.57
C TYR A 68 -0.60 15.81 -12.23
N PRO A 69 -0.54 16.16 -13.53
CA PRO A 69 -1.71 16.63 -14.25
C PRO A 69 -2.65 15.45 -14.56
N PHE A 70 -3.80 15.35 -13.88
CA PHE A 70 -4.86 14.36 -14.13
C PHE A 70 -5.60 14.53 -15.47
N LYS A 71 -4.96 15.18 -16.45
CA LYS A 71 -5.51 15.44 -17.79
C LYS A 71 -5.15 14.35 -18.79
N ASP A 72 -4.06 13.61 -18.58
CA ASP A 72 -3.64 12.50 -19.43
C ASP A 72 -4.55 11.27 -19.23
N LYS A 73 -5.14 10.71 -20.30
CA LYS A 73 -6.13 9.62 -20.19
C LYS A 73 -5.55 8.34 -19.57
N LEU A 74 -4.28 8.03 -19.83
CA LEU A 74 -3.60 6.83 -19.38
C LEU A 74 -3.18 6.99 -17.91
N LEU A 75 -2.52 8.10 -17.58
CA LEU A 75 -2.12 8.39 -16.20
C LEU A 75 -3.30 8.73 -15.29
N LYS A 76 -4.36 9.39 -15.79
CA LYS A 76 -5.52 9.77 -14.98
C LYS A 76 -6.13 8.56 -14.29
N GLY A 77 -6.53 7.55 -15.07
CA GLY A 77 -7.17 6.36 -14.51
C GLY A 77 -6.24 5.57 -13.59
N PHE A 78 -4.97 5.44 -13.99
CA PHE A 78 -3.93 4.78 -13.22
C PHE A 78 -3.72 5.43 -11.84
N LEU A 79 -3.56 6.76 -11.82
CA LEU A 79 -3.33 7.54 -10.61
C LEU A 79 -4.57 7.59 -9.72
N HIS A 80 -5.79 7.67 -10.27
CA HIS A 80 -7.01 7.64 -9.44
C HIS A 80 -7.13 6.32 -8.67
N ILE A 81 -6.85 5.19 -9.31
CA ILE A 81 -6.90 3.88 -8.64
C ILE A 81 -5.85 3.79 -7.53
N HIS A 82 -4.62 4.25 -7.80
CA HIS A 82 -3.57 4.28 -6.78
C HIS A 82 -3.87 5.25 -5.62
N LEU A 83 -4.43 6.43 -5.91
CA LEU A 83 -4.85 7.39 -4.88
C LEU A 83 -5.96 6.82 -4.02
N PHE A 84 -6.93 6.12 -4.62
CA PHE A 84 -7.98 5.44 -3.88
C PHE A 84 -7.39 4.34 -2.99
N GLY A 85 -6.45 3.54 -3.50
CA GLY A 85 -5.73 2.55 -2.69
C GLY A 85 -4.91 3.17 -1.55
N LEU A 86 -4.22 4.29 -1.79
CA LEU A 86 -3.48 5.01 -0.74
C LEU A 86 -4.43 5.56 0.33
N ALA A 87 -5.54 6.18 -0.09
CA ALA A 87 -6.55 6.68 0.84
C ALA A 87 -7.12 5.54 1.69
N TRP A 88 -7.33 4.36 1.10
CA TRP A 88 -7.75 3.16 1.82
C TRP A 88 -6.76 2.72 2.90
N PHE A 89 -5.44 2.74 2.60
CA PHE A 89 -4.43 2.51 3.64
C PHE A 89 -4.53 3.51 4.79
N GLY A 90 -4.74 4.79 4.49
CA GLY A 90 -4.94 5.82 5.51
C GLY A 90 -6.18 5.53 6.39
N VAL A 91 -7.31 5.15 5.77
CA VAL A 91 -8.55 4.82 6.49
C VAL A 91 -8.35 3.63 7.43
N ILE A 92 -7.67 2.57 6.98
CA ILE A 92 -7.42 1.40 7.83
C ILE A 92 -6.54 1.74 9.03
N HIS A 93 -5.45 2.47 8.83
CA HIS A 93 -4.57 2.81 9.95
C HIS A 93 -5.22 3.80 10.92
N ILE A 94 -6.11 4.67 10.44
CA ILE A 94 -6.98 5.49 11.32
C ILE A 94 -7.92 4.59 12.12
N TYR A 95 -8.52 3.59 11.48
CA TYR A 95 -9.37 2.61 12.13
C TYR A 95 -8.61 1.83 13.21
N GLU A 96 -7.41 1.34 12.90
CA GLU A 96 -6.51 0.69 13.86
C GLU A 96 -6.16 1.57 15.04
N TYR A 97 -5.80 2.83 14.80
CA TYR A 97 -5.54 3.80 15.87
C TYR A 97 -6.76 3.99 16.80
N ILE A 98 -7.96 4.12 16.23
CA ILE A 98 -9.20 4.31 17.02
C ILE A 98 -9.53 3.05 17.83
N GLN A 99 -9.30 1.86 17.27
CA GLN A 99 -9.65 0.61 17.93
C GLN A 99 -8.62 0.17 18.97
N SER A 100 -7.32 0.35 18.69
CA SER A 100 -6.25 0.08 19.66
C SER A 100 -6.33 0.99 20.90
N SER A 101 -6.90 2.20 20.75
CA SER A 101 -7.20 3.10 21.88
C SER A 101 -8.49 2.75 22.63
N ASN A 102 -9.26 1.74 22.19
CA ASN A 102 -10.52 1.33 22.78
C ASN A 102 -10.38 -0.04 23.46
N ILE A 103 -10.54 -0.10 24.79
CA ILE A 103 -10.30 -1.28 25.64
C ILE A 103 -11.17 -2.50 25.27
N TYR A 104 -12.21 -2.32 24.45
CA TYR A 104 -13.17 -3.37 24.06
C TYR A 104 -12.97 -3.94 22.65
N ALA A 105 -11.96 -3.51 21.89
CA ALA A 105 -11.69 -4.06 20.56
C ALA A 105 -11.04 -5.46 20.68
N LYS A 106 -11.58 -6.46 19.96
CA LYS A 106 -10.91 -7.75 19.78
C LYS A 106 -9.74 -7.59 18.80
N SER A 107 -8.53 -7.97 19.22
CA SER A 107 -7.29 -7.93 18.43
C SER A 107 -7.46 -8.60 17.06
N ASP A 108 -8.03 -9.80 17.01
CA ASP A 108 -8.00 -10.63 15.80
C ASP A 108 -8.82 -10.05 14.62
N LEU A 109 -9.87 -9.28 14.92
CA LEU A 109 -10.66 -8.59 13.89
C LEU A 109 -9.93 -7.34 13.37
N LEU A 110 -9.07 -6.75 14.21
CA LEU A 110 -8.20 -5.64 13.83
C LEU A 110 -7.19 -6.13 12.80
N ASP A 111 -6.43 -7.17 13.12
CA ASP A 111 -5.31 -7.66 12.31
C ASP A 111 -5.80 -8.15 10.94
N MET A 112 -6.94 -8.86 10.92
CA MET A 112 -7.57 -9.28 9.67
C MET A 112 -7.97 -8.07 8.80
N SER A 113 -8.43 -6.96 9.39
CA SER A 113 -8.82 -5.76 8.64
C SER A 113 -7.63 -5.11 7.92
N VAL A 114 -6.44 -5.18 8.51
CA VAL A 114 -5.18 -4.68 7.96
C VAL A 114 -4.73 -5.51 6.77
N VAL A 115 -4.70 -6.84 6.97
CA VAL A 115 -4.29 -7.78 5.92
C VAL A 115 -5.25 -7.72 4.73
N LEU A 116 -6.57 -7.61 4.98
CA LEU A 116 -7.56 -7.37 3.93
C LEU A 116 -7.34 -6.02 3.24
N GLY A 117 -6.89 -5.01 3.97
CA GLY A 117 -6.42 -3.74 3.43
C GLY A 117 -5.27 -3.86 2.45
N TYR A 118 -4.24 -4.59 2.84
CA TYR A 118 -3.09 -4.92 2.00
C TYR A 118 -3.53 -5.66 0.73
N LEU A 119 -4.38 -6.69 0.89
CA LEU A 119 -4.94 -7.44 -0.24
C LEU A 119 -5.73 -6.54 -1.18
N PHE A 120 -6.60 -5.68 -0.63
CA PHE A 120 -7.40 -4.76 -1.40
C PHE A 120 -6.55 -3.81 -2.23
N TRP A 121 -5.50 -3.24 -1.62
CA TRP A 121 -4.57 -2.38 -2.33
C TRP A 121 -3.83 -3.13 -3.45
N ILE A 122 -3.35 -4.35 -3.21
CA ILE A 122 -2.70 -5.18 -4.24
C ILE A 122 -3.66 -5.46 -5.41
N VAL A 123 -4.93 -5.76 -5.14
CA VAL A 123 -5.93 -5.96 -6.20
C VAL A 123 -6.14 -4.67 -7.01
N LEU A 124 -6.21 -3.51 -6.35
CA LEU A 124 -6.33 -2.22 -7.02
C LEU A 124 -5.12 -1.89 -7.89
N THR A 125 -3.90 -2.18 -7.46
CA THR A 125 -2.71 -1.90 -8.27
C THR A 125 -2.66 -2.78 -9.53
N ILE A 126 -3.08 -4.05 -9.44
CA ILE A 126 -3.25 -4.92 -10.61
C ILE A 126 -4.30 -4.33 -11.56
N GLN A 127 -5.44 -3.84 -11.03
CA GLN A 127 -6.46 -3.16 -11.84
C GLN A 127 -5.93 -1.91 -12.54
N ALA A 128 -5.11 -1.11 -11.85
CA ALA A 128 -4.50 0.08 -12.43
C ALA A 128 -3.62 -0.28 -13.62
N ASN A 129 -2.82 -1.34 -13.52
CA ASN A 129 -2.01 -1.83 -14.63
C ASN A 129 -2.87 -2.34 -15.79
N GLU A 130 -3.88 -3.17 -15.50
CA GLU A 130 -4.80 -3.71 -16.50
C GLU A 130 -5.57 -2.60 -17.23
N ARG A 131 -5.85 -1.50 -16.55
CA ARG A 131 -6.43 -0.31 -17.18
C ARG A 131 -5.47 0.28 -18.21
N CYS A 132 -4.19 0.44 -17.87
CA CYS A 132 -3.16 0.91 -18.82
C CYS A 132 -3.06 -0.01 -20.04
N TYR A 133 -3.04 -1.33 -19.82
CA TYR A 133 -3.05 -2.31 -20.91
C TYR A 133 -4.29 -2.23 -21.79
N GLY A 134 -5.46 -2.07 -21.16
CA GLY A 134 -6.72 -1.91 -21.85
C GLY A 134 -6.78 -0.73 -22.81
N ILE A 135 -6.06 0.35 -22.51
CA ILE A 135 -5.96 1.54 -23.36
C ILE A 135 -5.05 1.27 -24.56
N ILE A 136 -3.92 0.56 -24.36
CA ILE A 136 -2.90 0.36 -25.39
C ILE A 136 -3.24 -0.80 -26.34
N GLN A 137 -3.63 -1.96 -25.81
CA GLN A 137 -3.76 -3.18 -26.59
C GLN A 137 -5.20 -3.53 -26.97
N LYS A 138 -6.19 -2.73 -26.53
CA LYS A 138 -7.64 -2.98 -26.69
C LYS A 138 -8.09 -4.39 -26.24
N THR A 139 -7.30 -5.07 -25.44
CA THR A 139 -7.55 -6.44 -24.96
C THR A 139 -7.94 -6.46 -23.48
N GLY A 140 -8.56 -7.57 -23.09
CA GLY A 140 -8.78 -7.97 -21.69
C GLY A 140 -10.09 -7.48 -21.07
N THR A 141 -11.23 -8.00 -21.49
CA THR A 141 -12.52 -7.80 -20.79
C THR A 141 -12.68 -8.73 -19.58
N MET A 142 -12.17 -9.97 -19.64
CA MET A 142 -12.38 -10.97 -18.60
C MET A 142 -11.57 -10.70 -17.33
N LEU A 143 -10.26 -10.45 -17.43
CA LEU A 143 -9.42 -10.13 -16.27
C LEU A 143 -9.88 -8.84 -15.56
N LYS A 144 -10.29 -7.81 -16.31
CA LYS A 144 -10.89 -6.60 -15.75
C LYS A 144 -12.18 -6.90 -14.98
N LYS A 145 -13.03 -7.81 -15.47
CA LYS A 145 -14.24 -8.25 -14.76
C LYS A 145 -13.88 -9.00 -13.47
N ILE A 146 -12.97 -9.97 -13.55
CA ILE A 146 -12.50 -10.74 -12.39
C ILE A 146 -11.99 -9.78 -11.31
N LEU A 147 -11.08 -8.88 -11.66
CA LEU A 147 -10.52 -7.94 -10.69
C LEU A 147 -11.59 -7.04 -10.07
N ARG A 148 -12.55 -6.53 -10.86
CA ARG A 148 -13.66 -5.72 -10.32
C ARG A 148 -14.52 -6.49 -9.34
N ILE A 149 -14.84 -7.75 -9.67
CA ILE A 149 -15.58 -8.65 -8.79
C ILE A 149 -14.77 -8.87 -7.51
N SER A 150 -13.46 -9.15 -7.61
CA SER A 150 -12.60 -9.31 -6.43
C SER A 150 -12.61 -8.07 -5.53
N THR A 151 -12.53 -6.85 -6.09
CA THR A 151 -12.65 -5.60 -5.31
C THR A 151 -14.00 -5.49 -4.61
N LEU A 152 -15.11 -5.78 -5.31
CA LEU A 152 -16.44 -5.73 -4.70
C LEU A 152 -16.60 -6.78 -3.59
N VAL A 153 -16.06 -7.99 -3.80
CA VAL A 153 -16.05 -9.06 -2.80
C VAL A 153 -15.25 -8.63 -1.57
N LEU A 154 -14.07 -8.04 -1.74
CA LEU A 154 -13.26 -7.55 -0.62
C LEU A 154 -13.94 -6.42 0.15
N ILE A 155 -14.60 -5.48 -0.55
CA ILE A 155 -15.42 -4.45 0.10
C ILE A 155 -16.57 -5.09 0.88
N GLY A 156 -17.26 -6.07 0.28
CA GLY A 156 -18.35 -6.80 0.94
C GLY A 156 -17.88 -7.53 2.20
N ILE A 157 -16.73 -8.22 2.13
CA ILE A 157 -16.11 -8.89 3.26
C ILE A 157 -15.78 -7.86 4.37
N ALA A 158 -15.16 -6.73 4.03
CA ALA A 158 -14.85 -5.67 5.01
C ALA A 158 -16.11 -5.11 5.70
N ILE A 159 -17.19 -4.89 4.95
CA ILE A 159 -18.48 -4.43 5.49
C ILE A 159 -19.06 -5.48 6.44
N VAL A 160 -19.09 -6.75 6.04
CA VAL A 160 -19.63 -7.85 6.86
C VAL A 160 -18.85 -7.96 8.16
N ILE A 161 -17.51 -8.01 8.10
CA ILE A 161 -16.64 -8.09 9.28
C ILE A 161 -16.92 -6.94 10.25
N THR A 162 -17.04 -5.72 9.73
CA THR A 162 -17.34 -4.53 10.55
C THR A 162 -18.72 -4.65 11.20
N ALA A 163 -19.72 -5.13 10.47
CA ALA A 163 -21.11 -5.24 10.94
C ALA A 163 -21.37 -6.41 11.89
N THR A 164 -20.59 -7.49 11.80
CA THR A 164 -20.79 -8.72 12.59
C THR A 164 -19.67 -8.98 13.60
N SER A 165 -18.88 -7.96 13.94
CA SER A 165 -17.69 -8.03 14.81
C SER A 165 -17.93 -8.71 16.17
N ASN A 166 -19.18 -8.75 16.66
CA ASN A 166 -19.54 -9.41 17.93
C ASN A 166 -20.09 -10.84 17.79
N GLY A 167 -20.20 -11.40 16.58
CA GLY A 167 -20.93 -12.66 16.33
C GLY A 167 -20.19 -13.73 15.50
N LEU A 168 -18.93 -13.50 15.14
CA LEU A 168 -18.13 -14.50 14.41
C LEU A 168 -17.48 -15.49 15.38
N ALA A 169 -17.52 -16.77 15.03
CA ALA A 169 -16.80 -17.82 15.75
C ALA A 169 -15.28 -17.68 15.56
N GLU A 170 -14.51 -17.97 16.60
CA GLU A 170 -13.04 -17.83 16.63
C GLU A 170 -12.35 -18.62 15.50
N GLU A 171 -12.74 -19.88 15.28
CA GLU A 171 -12.24 -20.72 14.18
C GLU A 171 -12.46 -20.11 12.78
N THR A 172 -13.56 -19.37 12.61
CA THR A 172 -13.85 -18.65 11.36
C THR A 172 -12.90 -17.46 11.18
N ILE A 173 -12.59 -16.74 12.27
CA ILE A 173 -11.68 -15.60 12.24
C ILE A 173 -10.25 -16.06 11.92
N GLU A 174 -9.79 -17.16 12.54
CA GLU A 174 -8.47 -17.74 12.26
C GLU A 174 -8.34 -18.19 10.79
N THR A 175 -9.34 -18.93 10.29
CA THR A 175 -9.36 -19.40 8.90
C THR A 175 -9.37 -18.25 7.90
N LEU A 176 -10.18 -17.21 8.15
CA LEU A 176 -10.24 -16.03 7.29
C LEU A 176 -8.93 -15.24 7.33
N SER A 177 -8.29 -15.13 8.50
CA SER A 177 -6.99 -14.48 8.66
C SER A 177 -5.92 -15.20 7.84
N LEU A 178 -5.79 -16.53 8.00
CA LEU A 178 -4.86 -17.34 7.20
C LEU A 178 -5.13 -17.23 5.69
N ALA A 179 -6.40 -17.32 5.29
CA ALA A 179 -6.79 -17.20 3.89
C ALA A 179 -6.45 -15.81 3.32
N SER A 180 -6.69 -14.74 4.10
CA SER A 180 -6.39 -13.37 3.68
C SER A 180 -4.89 -13.16 3.44
N VAL A 181 -4.03 -13.71 4.31
CA VAL A 181 -2.57 -13.68 4.14
C VAL A 181 -2.17 -14.48 2.91
N GLY A 182 -2.66 -15.71 2.76
CA GLY A 182 -2.40 -16.53 1.57
C GLY A 182 -2.77 -15.81 0.27
N LEU A 183 -3.92 -15.11 0.27
CA LEU A 183 -4.35 -14.29 -0.86
C LEU A 183 -3.45 -13.07 -1.08
N VAL A 184 -2.97 -12.38 -0.03
CA VAL A 184 -1.97 -11.31 -0.16
C VAL A 184 -0.73 -11.82 -0.90
N TRP A 185 -0.25 -13.02 -0.57
CA TRP A 185 0.91 -13.60 -1.24
C TRP A 185 0.63 -13.97 -2.70
N ILE A 186 -0.49 -14.64 -2.98
CA ILE A 186 -0.89 -15.04 -4.34
C ILE A 186 -1.08 -13.81 -5.24
N PHE A 187 -1.87 -12.83 -4.79
CA PHE A 187 -2.11 -11.59 -5.54
C PHE A 187 -0.87 -10.71 -5.58
N GLY A 188 -0.03 -10.74 -4.55
CA GLY A 188 1.25 -10.02 -4.53
C GLY A 188 2.19 -10.51 -5.63
N VAL A 189 2.34 -11.82 -5.78
CA VAL A 189 3.08 -12.43 -6.89
C VAL A 189 2.46 -12.04 -8.25
N ALA A 190 1.13 -12.08 -8.37
CA ALA A 190 0.44 -11.64 -9.58
C ALA A 190 0.70 -10.15 -9.91
N ALA A 191 0.75 -9.28 -8.90
CA ALA A 191 1.09 -7.87 -9.06
C ALA A 191 2.54 -7.68 -9.54
N ILE A 192 3.49 -8.44 -8.99
CA ILE A 192 4.90 -8.41 -9.42
C ILE A 192 5.03 -8.80 -10.90
N PHE A 193 4.33 -9.85 -11.34
CA PHE A 193 4.28 -10.21 -12.76
C PHE A 193 3.64 -9.11 -13.61
N SER A 194 2.54 -8.51 -13.12
CA SER A 194 1.85 -7.40 -13.78
C SER A 194 2.77 -6.18 -13.96
N TYR A 195 3.57 -5.81 -12.96
CA TYR A 195 4.54 -4.71 -13.07
C TYR A 195 5.73 -5.05 -13.96
N SER A 196 6.21 -6.30 -13.91
CA SER A 196 7.28 -6.76 -14.79
C SER A 196 6.85 -6.68 -16.26
N ARG A 197 5.59 -7.02 -16.53
CA ARG A 197 4.98 -6.78 -17.84
C ARG A 197 4.90 -5.27 -18.13
N LEU A 198 4.40 -4.45 -17.18
CA LEU A 198 4.18 -3.01 -17.40
C LEU A 198 5.48 -2.29 -17.76
N LYS A 199 6.54 -2.62 -17.02
CA LYS A 199 7.92 -2.18 -17.24
C LYS A 199 8.44 -2.47 -18.64
N ARG A 200 8.08 -3.61 -19.22
CA ARG A 200 8.50 -4.03 -20.57
C ARG A 200 7.66 -3.38 -21.65
N THR A 201 6.35 -3.24 -21.44
CA THR A 201 5.42 -2.75 -22.46
C THR A 201 5.39 -1.23 -22.56
N ILE A 202 5.48 -0.51 -21.44
CA ILE A 202 5.27 0.95 -21.42
C ILE A 202 6.49 1.62 -20.77
N PRO A 203 7.40 2.23 -21.57
CA PRO A 203 8.66 2.78 -21.07
C PRO A 203 8.52 3.82 -19.96
N ILE A 204 7.43 4.61 -19.96
CA ILE A 204 7.15 5.65 -18.94
C ILE A 204 7.06 5.08 -17.52
N PHE A 205 6.66 3.81 -17.38
CA PHE A 205 6.50 3.14 -16.09
C PHE A 205 7.76 2.40 -15.64
N ARG A 206 8.84 2.34 -16.44
CA ARG A 206 9.99 1.48 -16.14
C ARG A 206 10.60 1.72 -14.75
N GLY A 207 10.82 2.98 -14.40
CA GLY A 207 11.35 3.36 -13.08
C GLY A 207 10.33 3.12 -11.97
N PHE A 208 9.09 3.56 -12.19
CA PHE A 208 7.98 3.38 -11.26
C PHE A 208 7.72 1.91 -10.90
N SER A 209 7.65 1.02 -11.90
CA SER A 209 7.34 -0.40 -11.72
C SER A 209 8.38 -1.13 -10.85
N THR A 210 9.65 -0.75 -10.91
CA THR A 210 10.68 -1.36 -10.04
C THR A 210 10.42 -1.06 -8.57
N TYR A 211 10.11 0.20 -8.23
CA TYR A 211 9.78 0.56 -6.85
C TYR A 211 8.43 0.02 -6.40
N LEU A 212 7.47 -0.12 -7.32
CA LEU A 212 6.18 -0.72 -7.01
C LEU A 212 6.30 -2.23 -6.72
N THR A 213 7.19 -2.94 -7.41
CA THR A 213 7.56 -4.33 -7.04
C THR A 213 8.13 -4.40 -5.63
N VAL A 214 9.05 -3.49 -5.29
CA VAL A 214 9.63 -3.43 -3.93
C VAL A 214 8.53 -3.14 -2.89
N ALA A 215 7.64 -2.19 -3.16
CA ALA A 215 6.53 -1.87 -2.27
C ALA A 215 5.61 -3.08 -2.05
N VAL A 216 5.25 -3.82 -3.10
CA VAL A 216 4.42 -5.04 -2.96
C VAL A 216 5.13 -6.11 -2.13
N LEU A 217 6.43 -6.34 -2.34
CA LEU A 217 7.20 -7.30 -1.54
C LEU A 217 7.21 -6.91 -0.06
N LEU A 218 7.39 -5.62 0.24
CA LEU A 218 7.35 -5.11 1.61
C LEU A 218 5.94 -5.22 2.21
N VAL A 219 4.88 -4.93 1.45
CA VAL A 219 3.49 -5.15 1.92
C VAL A 219 3.22 -6.64 2.22
N MET A 220 3.71 -7.56 1.38
CA MET A 220 3.58 -9.00 1.64
C MET A 220 4.31 -9.42 2.94
N LEU A 221 5.48 -8.85 3.20
CA LEU A 221 6.22 -9.09 4.44
C LEU A 221 5.51 -8.49 5.66
N ALA A 222 4.99 -7.26 5.56
CA ALA A 222 4.19 -6.65 6.63
C ALA A 222 2.96 -7.51 6.96
N ALA A 223 2.22 -7.95 5.94
CA ALA A 223 1.09 -8.87 6.12
C ALA A 223 1.49 -10.20 6.80
N GLY A 224 2.70 -10.70 6.50
CA GLY A 224 3.25 -11.88 7.15
C GLY A 224 3.57 -11.64 8.63
N PHE A 225 4.11 -10.47 8.99
CA PHE A 225 4.37 -10.11 10.38
C PHE A 225 3.08 -9.91 11.18
N GLU A 226 2.08 -9.19 10.63
CA GLU A 226 0.75 -9.06 11.25
C GLU A 226 0.13 -10.42 11.55
N PHE A 227 0.26 -11.38 10.62
CA PHE A 227 -0.23 -12.74 10.85
C PHE A 227 0.51 -13.50 11.95
N LEU A 228 1.82 -13.26 12.12
CA LEU A 228 2.63 -13.99 13.08
C LEU A 228 2.40 -13.53 14.52
N GLU A 229 1.92 -12.30 14.73
CA GLU A 229 1.64 -11.73 16.05
C GLU A 229 0.66 -12.61 16.86
N PRO A 230 -0.56 -12.91 16.39
CA PRO A 230 -1.54 -13.64 17.20
C PRO A 230 -1.18 -15.12 17.38
N THR A 231 -0.26 -15.65 16.58
CA THR A 231 0.16 -17.06 16.68
C THR A 231 1.09 -17.33 17.87
N GLY A 232 1.69 -16.29 18.45
CA GLY A 232 2.72 -16.43 19.49
C GLY A 232 3.95 -17.23 19.05
N LEU A 233 4.13 -17.50 17.74
CA LEU A 233 5.24 -18.30 17.22
C LEU A 233 6.57 -17.60 17.51
N LEU A 234 6.59 -16.27 17.41
CA LEU A 234 7.78 -15.44 17.59
C LEU A 234 8.15 -15.24 19.07
N LEU A 235 7.20 -15.40 20.00
CA LEU A 235 7.46 -15.43 21.44
C LEU A 235 8.44 -16.55 21.83
N ARG A 236 8.37 -17.69 21.12
CA ARG A 236 9.30 -18.82 21.34
C ARG A 236 10.76 -18.47 21.01
N PHE A 237 10.97 -17.41 20.24
CA PHE A 237 12.28 -16.86 19.89
C PHE A 237 12.63 -15.61 20.72
N GLY A 238 11.84 -15.28 21.74
CA GLY A 238 12.05 -14.11 22.60
C GLY A 238 11.62 -12.78 21.99
N ILE A 239 10.85 -12.80 20.88
CA ILE A 239 10.31 -11.60 20.24
C ILE A 239 8.91 -11.36 20.80
N LEU A 240 8.71 -10.21 21.45
CA LEU A 240 7.44 -9.80 22.05
C LEU A 240 6.44 -9.35 20.97
N ASP A 241 5.15 -9.51 21.22
CA ASP A 241 4.07 -9.16 20.28
C ASP A 241 4.15 -7.70 19.81
N ALA A 242 4.41 -6.77 20.74
CA ALA A 242 4.64 -5.36 20.41
C ALA A 242 5.80 -5.16 19.41
N GLN A 243 6.86 -5.96 19.49
CA GLN A 243 7.98 -5.90 18.55
C GLN A 243 7.59 -6.42 17.16
N VAL A 244 6.68 -7.40 17.08
CA VAL A 244 6.14 -7.90 15.82
C VAL A 244 5.32 -6.82 15.11
N VAL A 245 4.44 -6.14 15.84
CA VAL A 245 3.64 -5.01 15.31
C VAL A 245 4.53 -3.85 14.86
N TYR A 246 5.58 -3.53 15.63
CA TYR A 246 6.55 -2.51 15.24
C TYR A 246 7.31 -2.89 13.98
N LEU A 247 7.72 -4.16 13.85
CA LEU A 247 8.41 -4.65 12.65
C LEU A 247 7.48 -4.61 11.43
N SER A 248 6.23 -5.01 11.58
CA SER A 248 5.21 -4.89 10.54
C SER A 248 5.06 -3.45 10.06
N ASN A 249 4.84 -2.51 10.99
CA ASN A 249 4.70 -1.08 10.69
C ASN A 249 5.97 -0.50 10.05
N ALA A 250 7.16 -0.90 10.52
CA ALA A 250 8.43 -0.49 9.92
C ALA A 250 8.54 -0.89 8.45
N VAL A 251 8.21 -2.15 8.17
CA VAL A 251 8.23 -2.73 6.82
C VAL A 251 7.17 -2.06 5.94
N PHE A 252 5.98 -1.76 6.49
CA PHE A 252 4.94 -1.03 5.78
C PHE A 252 5.34 0.42 5.48
N LEU A 253 5.98 1.13 6.42
CA LEU A 253 6.55 2.46 6.20
C LEU A 253 7.63 2.45 5.11
N ALA A 254 8.46 1.40 5.07
CA ALA A 254 9.40 1.19 3.96
C ALA A 254 8.68 0.96 2.63
N ALA A 255 7.55 0.26 2.63
CA ALA A 255 6.71 0.08 1.44
C ALA A 255 6.15 1.41 0.94
N LEU A 256 5.57 2.23 1.83
CA LEU A 256 5.08 3.57 1.52
C LEU A 256 6.21 4.48 1.01
N SER A 257 7.40 4.37 1.59
CA SER A 257 8.59 5.05 1.10
C SER A 257 8.90 4.62 -0.34
N ALA A 258 8.97 3.33 -0.61
CA ALA A 258 9.17 2.81 -1.97
C ALA A 258 8.08 3.31 -2.95
N LEU A 259 6.82 3.40 -2.52
CA LEU A 259 5.75 4.02 -3.32
C LEU A 259 6.03 5.48 -3.65
N ALA A 260 6.38 6.28 -2.65
CA ALA A 260 6.71 7.68 -2.84
C ALA A 260 7.85 7.86 -3.85
N ILE A 261 8.90 7.05 -3.71
CA ILE A 261 10.01 7.00 -4.66
C ILE A 261 9.52 6.62 -6.06
N GLY A 262 8.72 5.56 -6.15
CA GLY A 262 8.17 5.07 -7.41
C GLY A 262 7.39 6.16 -8.13
N PHE A 263 6.47 6.82 -7.43
CA PHE A 263 5.71 7.94 -7.98
C PHE A 263 6.60 9.09 -8.40
N GLY A 264 7.70 9.38 -7.70
CA GLY A 264 8.70 10.36 -8.14
C GLY A 264 9.44 10.01 -9.44
N ARG A 265 9.41 8.73 -9.85
CA ARG A 265 10.02 8.24 -11.09
C ARG A 265 9.05 8.17 -12.27
N LEU A 266 7.76 8.48 -12.09
CA LEU A 266 6.84 8.60 -13.22
C LEU A 266 7.21 9.85 -14.03
N VAL A 267 7.64 9.63 -15.28
CA VAL A 267 7.94 10.74 -16.19
C VAL A 267 6.63 11.44 -16.55
N LYS A 268 6.57 12.77 -16.44
CA LYS A 268 5.48 13.55 -17.05
C LYS A 268 5.66 13.53 -18.57
N LEU A 269 4.72 12.95 -19.30
CA LEU A 269 4.65 13.15 -20.75
C LEU A 269 3.66 14.29 -21.03
N PRO A 270 4.12 15.48 -21.42
CA PRO A 270 3.23 16.45 -22.03
C PRO A 270 2.85 15.96 -23.42
N GLY A 271 1.61 15.46 -23.58
CA GLY A 271 0.90 15.42 -24.86
C GLY A 271 1.32 14.37 -25.90
N VAL A 272 2.19 13.41 -25.58
CA VAL A 272 2.74 12.44 -26.56
C VAL A 272 1.72 11.38 -27.03
N TYR A 273 0.57 11.27 -26.38
CA TYR A 273 -0.48 10.32 -26.78
C TYR A 273 -1.50 10.89 -27.77
N LYS A 274 -1.24 12.05 -28.39
CA LYS A 274 -2.14 12.56 -29.45
C LYS A 274 -2.13 11.69 -30.72
N ASP A 275 -1.08 10.88 -30.91
CA ASP A 275 -0.85 10.10 -32.12
C ASP A 275 -0.87 8.56 -31.89
N LEU A 276 -1.36 8.10 -30.73
CA LEU A 276 -1.65 6.67 -30.42
C LEU A 276 -3.16 6.44 -30.33
#